data_AF-A0A438C9D2-F1
#
_entry.id   AF-A0A438C9D2-F1
#
_cell.length_a   1.000
_cell.length_b   1.000
_cell.length_c   1.000
_cell.angle_alpha   90.00
_cell.angle_beta   90.00
_cell.angle_gamma   90.00
#
_symmetry.space_group_name_H-M   'P 1'
#
loop_
_entity.id
_entity.type
_entity.pdbx_description
1 polymer ?
#
loop_
_entity_poly.entity_id
_entity_poly.type
_entity_poly.pdbx_seq_one_letter_code
_entity_poly.pdbx_strand_id
1 'polypeptide(L)'
;MAYRPWSRAMLDRRLSHEFRILGPLSRPLQTKLPPQTRLPPSDLCRRPFNLFTPHQHSHRYQASFSDLKLIIKLIAMGTTGAYDALLPAVPEWLNKGDNAWQMTASTLVSIQSVPGLVILYGSIVKKKWAVNSAFMALYAFAAVLICWVLVCYRMAFGDQLLPFWGKGAPALGQKYLIRQAAVPETGSEPFYPMATLVYFQFTFAAITLILLAGSVLGRMNIKAWMAFVPLWLIFSYTVGAFSLWGGGFLYQWGVIDYSGGYVIHLSSGIAGLTAAYWVGPRLKSDRERFPPNNVLLMLAGAGLLWMGWSGFNGGAPYAANIAASIAVLNTNICAATSLLVWTSLDVIFFKKPSVIGAVQGMMTGLVCITPGAGVVQSWAAIVMGILSGSIPWVSMMILHKKSKLLQKAASLHSFPIPIPILRKGRRQVDDTLGVFHTHAVAGLLGGLLTGLLAEPALCRLLKPESNTRGAFYGGNGGKQFMKQIVAALFVIGWNIVITTLILLAIKLFLPLRMPDEELVIGDDAVHGEEAYALWGDGERYDPTKHDPTKQDWHVSSYSGEIAQSPYGSGARGVTVEL
;
A
#
# COMPACT_ATOMS: atom_id res chain seq x y z
N MET A 1 19.69 33.47 37.80
CA MET A 1 20.79 34.02 36.99
C MET A 1 20.48 33.76 35.52
N ALA A 2 20.57 34.82 34.71
CA ALA A 2 20.04 35.02 33.34
C ALA A 2 20.46 33.94 32.31
N TYR A 3 19.68 33.47 31.33
CA TYR A 3 18.93 34.08 30.21
C TYR A 3 19.74 34.89 29.17
N ARG A 4 19.60 34.46 27.89
CA ARG A 4 19.71 35.17 26.58
C ARG A 4 20.91 34.87 25.63
N PRO A 5 20.74 35.06 24.29
CA PRO A 5 20.89 34.01 23.27
C PRO A 5 21.89 34.34 22.13
N TRP A 6 22.08 33.39 21.20
CA TRP A 6 22.88 33.61 19.97
C TRP A 6 22.05 34.29 18.87
N SER A 7 22.54 35.45 18.42
CA SER A 7 22.03 36.25 17.31
C SER A 7 22.71 35.90 15.98
N ARG A 8 21.95 35.97 14.88
CA ARG A 8 22.44 36.05 13.49
C ARG A 8 23.18 37.38 13.24
N ALA A 9 24.40 37.33 12.70
CA ALA A 9 24.93 38.18 11.60
C ALA A 9 26.48 38.16 11.58
N MET A 10 27.06 38.39 10.38
CA MET A 10 28.47 38.37 9.95
C MET A 10 28.99 36.97 9.57
N LEU A 11 29.05 36.52 8.31
CA LEU A 11 29.16 37.20 7.00
C LEU A 11 30.32 38.20 6.95
N ASP A 12 31.53 37.68 6.75
CA ASP A 12 32.35 37.92 5.55
C ASP A 12 33.85 37.72 5.86
N ARG A 13 34.57 37.18 4.88
CA ARG A 13 36.03 37.17 4.71
C ARG A 13 36.90 36.14 5.45
N ARG A 14 37.38 35.23 4.60
CA ARG A 14 38.77 34.73 4.41
C ARG A 14 38.82 33.21 4.53
N LEU A 15 38.96 32.54 3.40
CA LEU A 15 40.28 32.16 2.90
C LEU A 15 40.13 31.49 1.53
N SER A 16 40.39 32.31 0.52
CA SER A 16 41.05 31.93 -0.72
C SER A 16 42.35 31.16 -0.45
N HIS A 17 42.51 29.97 -1.02
CA HIS A 17 43.63 29.64 -1.91
C HIS A 17 43.35 28.32 -2.64
N GLU A 18 43.34 28.44 -3.96
CA GLU A 18 43.83 27.47 -4.96
C GLU A 18 43.14 26.11 -5.11
N PHE A 19 42.35 25.98 -6.17
CA PHE A 19 42.81 25.29 -7.39
C PHE A 19 42.08 25.88 -8.61
N ARG A 20 42.82 26.62 -9.44
CA ARG A 20 42.47 26.92 -10.84
C ARG A 20 42.75 25.66 -11.66
N ILE A 21 41.85 25.31 -12.59
CA ILE A 21 42.12 24.92 -13.99
C ILE A 21 40.77 24.56 -14.66
N LEU A 22 40.59 25.06 -15.90
CA LEU A 22 39.46 24.94 -16.85
C LEU A 22 38.42 26.08 -16.85
N GLY A 23 38.49 26.92 -17.90
CA GLY A 23 37.56 28.00 -18.20
C GLY A 23 36.28 27.55 -18.91
N PRO A 24 35.30 28.45 -19.12
CA PRO A 24 33.94 28.08 -19.51
C PRO A 24 33.72 28.14 -21.04
N LEU A 25 33.27 27.02 -21.60
CA LEU A 25 32.60 26.97 -22.90
C LEU A 25 31.13 27.39 -22.71
N SER A 26 30.76 28.55 -23.22
CA SER A 26 29.36 28.97 -23.37
C SER A 26 29.10 29.38 -24.82
N ARG A 27 28.31 28.56 -25.54
CA ARG A 27 27.62 28.91 -26.78
C ARG A 27 26.17 28.42 -26.64
N PRO A 28 25.15 29.29 -26.76
CA PRO A 28 23.78 28.83 -26.94
C PRO A 28 23.53 28.54 -28.42
N LEU A 29 23.06 27.33 -28.72
CA LEU A 29 22.50 26.97 -30.03
C LEU A 29 21.16 27.69 -30.25
N GLN A 30 21.07 28.41 -31.37
CA GLN A 30 19.80 28.85 -31.96
C GLN A 30 19.07 27.62 -32.55
N THR A 31 17.81 27.43 -32.18
CA THR A 31 16.88 26.52 -32.88
C THR A 31 15.77 27.34 -33.54
N LYS A 32 15.49 26.98 -34.80
CA LYS A 32 14.62 27.66 -35.77
C LYS A 32 13.14 27.46 -35.44
N LEU A 33 12.34 28.53 -35.53
CA LEU A 33 10.88 28.50 -35.71
C LEU A 33 10.53 28.83 -37.18
N PRO A 34 9.47 28.24 -37.76
CA PRO A 34 9.09 28.45 -39.16
C PRO A 34 8.33 29.78 -39.37
N PRO A 35 8.29 30.33 -40.61
CA PRO A 35 7.86 31.70 -40.86
C PRO A 35 6.35 31.84 -41.01
N GLN A 36 5.76 32.85 -40.34
CA GLN A 36 4.46 33.39 -40.70
C GLN A 36 4.62 34.47 -41.78
N THR A 37 3.77 34.36 -42.80
CA THR A 37 3.66 35.22 -43.97
C THR A 37 3.21 36.64 -43.62
N ARG A 38 3.87 37.65 -44.21
CA ARG A 38 3.45 39.06 -44.22
C ARG A 38 2.60 39.37 -45.45
N LEU A 39 1.63 40.26 -45.28
CA LEU A 39 1.08 41.15 -46.33
C LEU A 39 1.05 42.60 -45.79
N PRO A 40 1.04 43.63 -46.67
CA PRO A 40 2.02 44.74 -46.64
C PRO A 40 1.47 46.11 -46.12
N PRO A 41 2.34 47.13 -45.98
CA PRO A 41 2.01 48.47 -45.49
C PRO A 41 1.97 49.56 -46.59
N SER A 42 1.14 50.58 -46.41
CA SER A 42 1.17 51.89 -47.10
C SER A 42 0.12 52.81 -46.43
N ASP A 43 0.24 54.12 -46.21
CA ASP A 43 1.18 55.15 -46.67
C ASP A 43 1.26 56.32 -45.67
N LEU A 44 2.44 56.95 -45.62
CA LEU A 44 2.68 58.28 -45.07
C LEU A 44 2.23 59.38 -46.05
N CYS A 45 1.69 60.51 -45.54
CA CYS A 45 2.18 61.84 -45.96
C CYS A 45 1.65 63.05 -45.16
N ARG A 46 2.64 63.81 -44.64
CA ARG A 46 2.86 65.28 -44.71
C ARG A 46 2.00 66.29 -43.89
N ARG A 47 2.78 67.18 -43.24
CA ARG A 47 2.56 68.41 -42.42
C ARG A 47 1.85 69.57 -43.19
N PRO A 48 1.49 70.79 -42.64
CA PRO A 48 2.08 71.51 -41.47
C PRO A 48 1.21 72.44 -40.56
N PHE A 49 1.82 72.85 -39.44
CA PHE A 49 1.75 74.08 -38.60
C PHE A 49 0.49 74.98 -38.41
N ASN A 50 0.13 75.09 -37.10
CA ASN A 50 -0.24 76.25 -36.25
C ASN A 50 -1.41 77.23 -36.49
N LEU A 51 -2.04 77.53 -35.33
CA LEU A 51 -2.74 78.74 -34.85
C LEU A 51 -4.27 78.81 -34.87
N PHE A 52 -4.79 79.39 -33.77
CA PHE A 52 -6.15 79.82 -33.41
C PHE A 52 -7.01 78.90 -32.51
N THR A 53 -7.11 79.30 -31.25
CA THR A 53 -8.32 79.17 -30.40
C THR A 53 -9.34 80.26 -30.79
N PRO A 54 -10.58 80.28 -30.26
CA PRO A 54 -11.45 79.21 -29.74
C PRO A 54 -12.86 79.27 -30.37
N HIS A 55 -13.57 78.14 -30.54
CA HIS A 55 -15.04 78.12 -30.39
C HIS A 55 -15.58 76.69 -30.28
N GLN A 56 -16.70 76.61 -29.58
CA GLN A 56 -17.50 75.46 -29.22
C GLN A 56 -17.81 74.53 -30.39
N HIS A 57 -17.67 73.22 -30.21
CA HIS A 57 -18.80 72.29 -30.15
C HIS A 57 -18.32 70.85 -29.84
N SER A 58 -19.01 70.29 -28.86
CA SER A 58 -19.10 68.89 -28.43
C SER A 58 -18.78 67.80 -29.46
N HIS A 59 -17.88 66.88 -29.12
CA HIS A 59 -18.17 65.44 -29.00
C HIS A 59 -17.03 64.78 -28.22
N ARG A 60 -17.07 64.96 -26.90
CA ARG A 60 -16.24 64.20 -25.96
C ARG A 60 -16.87 62.81 -25.89
N TYR A 61 -16.19 61.76 -26.37
CA TYR A 61 -16.55 60.38 -26.01
C TYR A 61 -16.39 60.26 -24.49
N GLN A 62 -17.46 60.57 -23.77
CA GLN A 62 -17.59 60.28 -22.36
C GLN A 62 -17.73 58.76 -22.27
N ALA A 63 -16.65 58.06 -21.94
CA ALA A 63 -16.79 56.76 -21.30
C ALA A 63 -17.64 57.00 -20.05
N SER A 64 -18.88 56.53 -20.07
CA SER A 64 -19.80 56.71 -18.97
C SER A 64 -19.24 55.98 -17.75
N PHE A 65 -19.57 56.42 -16.54
CA PHE A 65 -19.33 55.66 -15.32
C PHE A 65 -19.90 54.23 -15.39
N SER A 66 -20.88 53.99 -16.27
CA SER A 66 -21.38 52.64 -16.59
C SER A 66 -20.36 51.78 -17.33
N ASP A 67 -19.60 52.36 -18.26
CA ASP A 67 -18.60 51.65 -19.06
C ASP A 67 -17.37 51.33 -18.22
N LEU A 68 -16.98 52.22 -17.31
CA LEU A 68 -15.92 51.94 -16.34
C LEU A 68 -16.36 50.87 -15.32
N LYS A 69 -17.62 50.86 -14.88
CA LYS A 69 -18.17 49.77 -14.05
C LYS A 69 -18.30 48.45 -14.82
N LEU A 70 -18.58 48.49 -16.11
CA LEU A 70 -18.64 47.32 -16.99
C LEU A 70 -17.24 46.78 -17.26
N ILE A 71 -16.24 47.64 -17.48
CA ILE A 71 -14.83 47.27 -17.63
C ILE A 71 -14.27 46.76 -16.30
N ILE A 72 -14.59 47.37 -15.16
CA ILE A 72 -14.21 46.85 -13.84
C ILE A 72 -14.92 45.51 -13.56
N LYS A 73 -16.18 45.33 -13.96
CA LYS A 73 -16.86 44.02 -13.91
C LYS A 73 -16.23 43.00 -14.86
N LEU A 74 -15.83 43.38 -16.07
CA LEU A 74 -15.20 42.49 -17.05
C LEU A 74 -13.76 42.12 -16.65
N ILE A 75 -13.04 43.02 -15.98
CA ILE A 75 -11.72 42.77 -15.37
C ILE A 75 -11.87 41.91 -14.11
N ALA A 76 -12.92 42.13 -13.30
CA ALA A 76 -13.24 41.28 -12.13
C ALA A 76 -13.82 39.90 -12.52
N MET A 77 -14.42 39.78 -13.71
CA MET A 77 -14.85 38.50 -14.30
C MET A 77 -13.68 37.73 -14.95
N GLY A 78 -12.46 38.26 -14.88
CA GLY A 78 -11.25 37.67 -15.46
C GLY A 78 -10.42 36.78 -14.52
N THR A 79 -10.77 36.63 -13.24
CA THR A 79 -10.04 35.76 -12.31
C THR A 79 -10.81 34.49 -12.02
N THR A 80 -10.62 33.52 -12.90
CA THR A 80 -10.66 32.06 -12.67
C THR A 80 -11.37 31.58 -11.40
N GLY A 81 -12.57 31.01 -11.56
CA GLY A 81 -13.43 30.42 -10.52
C GLY A 81 -12.89 29.20 -9.76
N ALA A 82 -11.57 29.09 -9.57
CA ALA A 82 -10.91 28.18 -8.63
C ALA A 82 -10.25 28.93 -7.45
N TYR A 83 -10.07 30.25 -7.56
CA TYR A 83 -9.39 31.08 -6.56
C TYR A 83 -10.28 32.14 -5.92
N ASP A 84 -11.55 32.20 -6.30
CA ASP A 84 -12.53 33.04 -5.63
C ASP A 84 -12.70 32.58 -4.18
N ALA A 85 -12.58 33.53 -3.25
CA ALA A 85 -12.58 33.28 -1.81
C ALA A 85 -13.93 32.78 -1.26
N LEU A 86 -15.01 32.80 -2.06
CA LEU A 86 -16.38 32.53 -1.64
C LEU A 86 -17.13 31.59 -2.60
N LEU A 87 -16.45 30.55 -3.10
CA LEU A 87 -17.11 29.52 -3.91
C LEU A 87 -17.75 28.44 -3.02
N PRO A 88 -18.94 27.91 -3.35
CA PRO A 88 -19.50 26.74 -2.68
C PRO A 88 -18.57 25.51 -2.67
N ALA A 89 -17.63 25.45 -3.62
CA ALA A 89 -16.61 24.40 -3.71
C ALA A 89 -15.47 24.53 -2.67
N VAL A 90 -15.36 25.68 -2.00
CA VAL A 90 -14.38 25.96 -0.94
C VAL A 90 -15.12 26.51 0.28
N PRO A 91 -15.86 25.65 1.01
CA PRO A 91 -16.54 26.08 2.23
C PRO A 91 -15.53 26.46 3.32
N GLU A 92 -15.96 27.24 4.30
CA GLU A 92 -15.09 27.79 5.37
C GLU A 92 -14.35 26.70 6.18
N TRP A 93 -14.97 25.55 6.39
CA TRP A 93 -14.37 24.41 7.10
C TRP A 93 -13.30 23.66 6.28
N LEU A 94 -13.17 23.90 4.97
CA LEU A 94 -12.25 23.16 4.12
C LEU A 94 -10.81 23.67 4.27
N ASN A 95 -9.95 22.85 4.88
CA ASN A 95 -8.52 23.05 4.81
C ASN A 95 -7.99 22.46 3.48
N LYS A 96 -7.58 23.34 2.57
CA LYS A 96 -7.04 22.95 1.26
C LYS A 96 -5.77 22.08 1.38
N GLY A 97 -4.92 22.36 2.37
CA GLY A 97 -3.68 21.62 2.60
C GLY A 97 -3.94 20.20 3.09
N ASP A 98 -4.84 20.04 4.06
CA ASP A 98 -5.23 18.72 4.58
C ASP A 98 -5.91 17.89 3.49
N ASN A 99 -6.83 18.48 2.72
CA ASN A 99 -7.49 17.77 1.63
C ASN A 99 -6.49 17.36 0.53
N ALA A 100 -5.57 18.24 0.14
CA ALA A 100 -4.54 17.94 -0.85
C ALA A 100 -3.60 16.81 -0.39
N TRP A 101 -3.15 16.86 0.87
CA TRP A 101 -2.34 15.79 1.45
C TRP A 101 -3.10 14.47 1.52
N GLN A 102 -4.36 14.47 1.94
CA GLN A 102 -5.14 13.25 2.08
C GLN A 102 -5.44 12.56 0.74
N MET A 103 -5.75 13.33 -0.32
CA MET A 103 -5.91 12.78 -1.67
C MET A 103 -4.57 12.22 -2.21
N THR A 104 -3.47 12.92 -1.93
CA THR A 104 -2.11 12.46 -2.30
C THR A 104 -1.75 11.18 -1.57
N ALA A 105 -1.97 11.15 -0.25
CA ALA A 105 -1.73 9.98 0.60
C ALA A 105 -2.57 8.78 0.14
N SER A 106 -3.85 8.99 -0.17
CA SER A 106 -4.72 7.95 -0.75
C SER A 106 -4.16 7.41 -2.06
N THR A 107 -3.66 8.28 -2.94
CA THR A 107 -3.04 7.87 -4.21
C THR A 107 -1.77 7.06 -3.98
N LEU A 108 -0.90 7.49 -3.05
CA LEU A 108 0.31 6.77 -2.67
C LEU A 108 -0.01 5.38 -2.11
N VAL A 109 -1.03 5.24 -1.26
CA VAL A 109 -1.49 3.91 -0.78
C VAL A 109 -2.11 3.08 -1.90
N SER A 110 -2.85 3.71 -2.81
CA SER A 110 -3.42 3.02 -3.97
C SER A 110 -2.32 2.46 -4.87
N ILE A 111 -1.24 3.22 -5.10
CA ILE A 111 -0.06 2.78 -5.87
C ILE A 111 0.60 1.55 -5.24
N GLN A 112 0.55 1.39 -3.91
CA GLN A 112 1.03 0.17 -3.27
C GLN A 112 0.20 -1.06 -3.69
N SER A 113 -1.10 -0.91 -3.88
CA SER A 113 -1.96 -1.99 -4.36
C SER A 113 -1.82 -2.16 -5.88
N VAL A 114 -2.20 -1.13 -6.64
CA VAL A 114 -2.17 -1.08 -8.09
C VAL A 114 -1.34 0.16 -8.51
N PRO A 115 -0.12 -0.02 -9.05
CA PRO A 115 0.43 -1.28 -9.57
C PRO A 115 1.37 -2.06 -8.62
N GLY A 116 1.71 -1.57 -7.42
CA GLY A 116 2.78 -2.13 -6.57
C GLY A 116 2.69 -3.64 -6.29
N LEU A 117 1.64 -4.09 -5.60
CA LEU A 117 1.42 -5.50 -5.27
C LEU A 117 1.05 -6.33 -6.49
N VAL A 118 0.36 -5.74 -7.49
CA VAL A 118 0.11 -6.42 -8.78
C VAL A 118 1.43 -6.83 -9.43
N ILE A 119 2.39 -5.90 -9.53
CA ILE A 119 3.72 -6.16 -10.07
C ILE A 119 4.48 -7.15 -9.18
N LEU A 120 4.50 -6.92 -7.86
CA LEU A 120 5.25 -7.76 -6.93
C LEU A 120 4.76 -9.21 -6.97
N TYR A 121 3.44 -9.43 -6.90
CA TYR A 121 2.87 -10.77 -6.88
C TYR A 121 2.94 -11.47 -8.22
N GLY A 122 2.74 -10.74 -9.32
CA GLY A 122 2.92 -11.28 -10.66
C GLY A 122 4.36 -11.72 -10.92
N SER A 123 5.37 -11.10 -10.28
CA SER A 123 6.79 -11.35 -10.55
C SER A 123 7.51 -12.28 -9.57
N ILE A 124 7.04 -12.35 -8.32
CA ILE A 124 7.67 -13.16 -7.26
C ILE A 124 7.30 -14.65 -7.34
N VAL A 125 6.23 -14.99 -8.06
CA VAL A 125 5.78 -16.36 -8.30
C VAL A 125 6.43 -16.96 -9.55
N LYS A 126 6.24 -18.26 -9.78
CA LYS A 126 6.65 -18.90 -11.06
C LYS A 126 5.93 -18.26 -12.26
N LYS A 127 6.54 -18.33 -13.46
CA LYS A 127 5.95 -17.82 -14.73
C LYS A 127 4.49 -18.23 -14.89
N LYS A 128 4.19 -19.51 -14.69
CA LYS A 128 2.84 -20.10 -14.82
C LYS A 128 1.81 -19.59 -13.82
N TRP A 129 2.17 -18.69 -12.90
CA TRP A 129 1.26 -18.14 -11.88
C TRP A 129 1.20 -16.61 -11.92
N ALA A 130 1.90 -15.98 -12.86
CA ALA A 130 2.10 -14.54 -12.88
C ALA A 130 0.78 -13.80 -13.17
N VAL A 131 0.02 -14.25 -14.19
CA VAL A 131 -1.24 -13.61 -14.59
C VAL A 131 -2.27 -13.77 -13.48
N ASN A 132 -2.45 -14.99 -12.97
CA ASN A 132 -3.43 -15.25 -11.93
C ASN A 132 -3.10 -14.49 -10.63
N SER A 133 -1.83 -14.40 -10.24
CA SER A 133 -1.43 -13.67 -9.02
C SER A 133 -1.64 -12.16 -9.16
N ALA A 134 -1.32 -11.59 -10.32
CA ALA A 134 -1.59 -10.19 -10.63
C ALA A 134 -3.10 -9.90 -10.67
N PHE A 135 -3.87 -10.78 -11.29
CA PHE A 135 -5.32 -10.66 -11.41
C PHE A 135 -6.03 -10.79 -10.07
N MET A 136 -5.59 -11.69 -9.18
CA MET A 136 -6.11 -11.79 -7.81
C MET A 136 -6.00 -10.46 -7.05
N ALA A 137 -4.88 -9.75 -7.20
CA ALA A 137 -4.66 -8.44 -6.59
C ALA A 137 -5.55 -7.35 -7.23
N LEU A 138 -5.62 -7.32 -8.56
CA LEU A 138 -6.45 -6.36 -9.30
C LEU A 138 -7.95 -6.54 -9.00
N TYR A 139 -8.43 -7.78 -9.02
CA TYR A 139 -9.79 -8.13 -8.65
C TYR A 139 -10.11 -7.69 -7.22
N ALA A 140 -9.23 -7.99 -6.26
CA ALA A 140 -9.44 -7.61 -4.87
C ALA A 140 -9.56 -6.09 -4.71
N PHE A 141 -8.71 -5.31 -5.38
CA PHE A 141 -8.80 -3.85 -5.38
C PHE A 141 -10.16 -3.35 -5.89
N ALA A 142 -10.62 -3.85 -7.04
CA ALA A 142 -11.88 -3.43 -7.65
C ALA A 142 -13.11 -3.89 -6.84
N ALA A 143 -13.15 -5.16 -6.42
CA ALA A 143 -14.25 -5.72 -5.65
C ALA A 143 -14.39 -5.05 -4.27
N VAL A 144 -13.26 -4.77 -3.61
CA VAL A 144 -13.27 -4.03 -2.34
C VAL A 144 -13.84 -2.63 -2.55
N LEU A 145 -13.47 -1.90 -3.61
CA LEU A 145 -14.00 -0.55 -3.85
C LEU A 145 -15.52 -0.54 -3.94
N ILE A 146 -16.10 -1.46 -4.71
CA ILE A 146 -17.55 -1.55 -4.88
C ILE A 146 -18.24 -1.92 -3.57
N CYS A 147 -17.76 -2.94 -2.86
CA CYS A 147 -18.31 -3.31 -1.56
C CYS A 147 -18.14 -2.20 -0.52
N TRP A 148 -17.06 -1.44 -0.61
CA TRP A 148 -16.72 -0.35 0.30
C TRP A 148 -17.72 0.79 0.23
N VAL A 149 -18.01 1.28 -0.97
CA VAL A 149 -18.94 2.39 -1.17
C VAL A 149 -20.40 1.97 -0.99
N LEU A 150 -20.73 0.69 -1.21
CA LEU A 150 -22.09 0.19 -1.03
C LEU A 150 -22.46 -0.07 0.43
N VAL A 151 -21.51 -0.56 1.25
CA VAL A 151 -21.81 -0.94 2.63
C VAL A 151 -20.62 -0.84 3.60
N CYS A 152 -19.42 -1.25 3.18
CA CYS A 152 -18.35 -1.54 4.14
C CYS A 152 -17.72 -0.30 4.78
N TYR A 153 -17.70 0.85 4.09
CA TYR A 153 -17.22 2.10 4.71
C TYR A 153 -18.02 2.43 5.97
N ARG A 154 -19.35 2.37 5.89
CA ARG A 154 -20.24 2.68 7.02
C ARG A 154 -20.17 1.60 8.11
N MET A 155 -19.89 0.35 7.76
CA MET A 155 -19.62 -0.71 8.75
C MET A 155 -18.30 -0.48 9.51
N ALA A 156 -17.30 0.12 8.86
CA ALA A 156 -15.98 0.35 9.45
C ALA A 156 -15.86 1.70 10.18
N PHE A 157 -16.54 2.75 9.71
CA PHE A 157 -16.37 4.14 10.19
C PHE A 157 -17.69 4.90 10.40
N GLY A 158 -18.83 4.21 10.30
CA GLY A 158 -20.15 4.76 10.53
C GLY A 158 -20.65 4.54 11.95
N ASP A 159 -21.97 4.44 12.08
CA ASP A 159 -22.63 4.41 13.39
C ASP A 159 -22.56 3.02 14.01
N GLN A 160 -22.44 2.93 15.32
CA GLN A 160 -22.30 1.65 16.03
C GLN A 160 -23.52 0.73 15.84
N LEU A 161 -23.28 -0.55 15.50
CA LEU A 161 -24.26 -1.64 15.57
C LEU A 161 -24.02 -2.49 16.82
N LEU A 162 -22.78 -2.94 16.98
CA LEU A 162 -22.26 -3.70 18.12
C LEU A 162 -21.00 -2.98 18.64
N PRO A 163 -20.57 -3.24 19.89
CA PRO A 163 -19.35 -2.60 20.43
C PRO A 163 -18.08 -2.81 19.58
N PHE A 164 -18.07 -3.83 18.72
CA PHE A 164 -16.95 -4.19 17.84
C PHE A 164 -17.29 -4.06 16.35
N TRP A 165 -18.50 -3.59 15.96
CA TRP A 165 -18.91 -3.53 14.56
C TRP A 165 -19.93 -2.42 14.25
N GLY A 166 -19.78 -1.75 13.10
CA GLY A 166 -20.67 -0.68 12.67
C GLY A 166 -21.85 -1.12 11.80
N LYS A 167 -22.84 -0.23 11.66
CA LYS A 167 -24.03 -0.39 10.82
C LYS A 167 -23.69 -0.14 9.34
N GLY A 168 -24.06 -1.10 8.49
CA GLY A 168 -23.90 -0.96 7.03
C GLY A 168 -24.87 0.04 6.42
N ALA A 169 -24.37 0.89 5.53
CA ALA A 169 -25.16 1.80 4.71
C ALA A 169 -24.36 2.27 3.48
N PRO A 170 -25.02 2.74 2.41
CA PRO A 170 -24.33 3.32 1.25
C PRO A 170 -23.58 4.61 1.58
N ALA A 171 -22.38 4.75 1.02
CA ALA A 171 -21.53 5.93 1.06
C ALA A 171 -21.38 6.56 -0.35
N LEU A 172 -22.45 6.56 -1.15
CA LEU A 172 -22.47 7.05 -2.54
C LEU A 172 -23.25 8.36 -2.73
N GLY A 173 -24.13 8.71 -1.79
CA GLY A 173 -25.01 9.86 -1.94
C GLY A 173 -24.22 11.17 -2.00
N GLN A 174 -24.50 12.03 -2.99
CA GLN A 174 -23.83 13.33 -3.13
C GLN A 174 -23.86 14.14 -1.83
N LYS A 175 -25.03 14.23 -1.17
CA LYS A 175 -25.19 14.95 0.11
C LYS A 175 -24.26 14.41 1.21
N TYR A 176 -24.02 13.10 1.21
CA TYR A 176 -23.10 12.46 2.15
C TYR A 176 -21.65 12.72 1.79
N LEU A 177 -21.29 12.79 0.50
CA LEU A 177 -19.91 12.87 0.04
C LEU A 177 -19.31 14.29 0.07
N ILE A 178 -20.13 15.33 -0.15
CA ILE A 178 -19.65 16.71 -0.24
C ILE A 178 -19.57 17.44 1.11
N ARG A 179 -20.21 16.92 2.16
CA ARG A 179 -20.14 17.49 3.51
C ARG A 179 -18.74 17.25 4.12
N GLN A 180 -18.42 18.01 5.17
CA GLN A 180 -17.22 17.79 5.96
C GLN A 180 -17.15 16.33 6.46
N ALA A 181 -15.95 15.77 6.42
CA ALA A 181 -15.69 14.41 6.88
C ALA A 181 -16.01 14.28 8.37
N ALA A 182 -16.62 13.15 8.75
CA ALA A 182 -16.90 12.83 10.14
C ALA A 182 -16.83 11.32 10.36
N VAL A 183 -16.23 10.91 11.48
CA VAL A 183 -16.23 9.53 12.00
C VAL A 183 -16.96 9.54 13.34
N PRO A 184 -18.28 9.28 13.36
CA PRO A 184 -19.16 9.63 14.49
C PRO A 184 -18.69 9.12 15.84
N GLU A 185 -18.36 7.83 15.94
CA GLU A 185 -18.01 7.17 17.20
C GLU A 185 -16.64 7.59 17.75
N THR A 186 -15.81 8.23 16.93
CA THR A 186 -14.52 8.79 17.37
C THR A 186 -14.59 10.29 17.70
N GLY A 187 -15.63 10.98 17.24
CA GLY A 187 -15.72 12.45 17.26
C GLY A 187 -14.74 13.16 16.30
N SER A 188 -14.09 12.43 15.39
CA SER A 188 -13.15 13.03 14.42
C SER A 188 -13.90 13.72 13.30
N GLU A 189 -13.60 15.01 13.08
CA GLU A 189 -14.16 15.83 12.00
C GLU A 189 -13.06 16.46 11.12
N PRO A 190 -12.36 15.68 10.28
CA PRO A 190 -11.30 16.22 9.43
C PRO A 190 -11.80 17.36 8.53
N PHE A 191 -10.93 18.35 8.29
CA PHE A 191 -11.23 19.56 7.51
C PHE A 191 -11.19 19.33 5.99
N TYR A 192 -11.80 18.24 5.52
CA TYR A 192 -11.94 17.89 4.11
C TYR A 192 -13.24 17.09 3.86
N PRO A 193 -13.69 16.92 2.60
CA PRO A 193 -14.96 16.27 2.32
C PRO A 193 -14.98 14.78 2.67
N MET A 194 -16.16 14.25 3.01
CA MET A 194 -16.38 12.80 3.21
C MET A 194 -15.85 11.94 2.06
N ALA A 195 -15.94 12.41 0.81
CA ALA A 195 -15.40 11.70 -0.36
C ALA A 195 -13.91 11.36 -0.20
N THR A 196 -13.12 12.30 0.31
CA THR A 196 -11.69 12.12 0.56
C THR A 196 -11.46 11.07 1.63
N LEU A 197 -12.24 11.08 2.72
CA LEU A 197 -12.13 10.09 3.79
C LEU A 197 -12.53 8.67 3.33
N VAL A 198 -13.64 8.58 2.58
CA VAL A 198 -14.15 7.32 2.03
C VAL A 198 -13.11 6.69 1.12
N TYR A 199 -12.50 7.48 0.24
CA TYR A 199 -11.46 7.00 -0.66
C TYR A 199 -10.19 6.62 0.08
N PHE A 200 -9.72 7.44 1.03
CA PHE A 200 -8.52 7.13 1.82
C PHE A 200 -8.65 5.78 2.53
N GLN A 201 -9.76 5.56 3.24
CA GLN A 201 -9.96 4.33 4.00
C GLN A 201 -10.20 3.10 3.12
N PHE A 202 -10.74 3.29 1.91
CA PHE A 202 -10.82 2.22 0.90
C PHE A 202 -9.43 1.64 0.61
N THR A 203 -8.41 2.49 0.48
CA THR A 203 -7.07 2.04 0.07
C THR A 203 -6.44 1.06 1.05
N PHE A 204 -6.67 1.24 2.36
CA PHE A 204 -6.26 0.29 3.41
C PHE A 204 -7.09 -1.00 3.38
N ALA A 205 -8.39 -0.91 3.10
CA ALA A 205 -9.23 -2.09 2.94
C ALA A 205 -8.74 -2.95 1.77
N ALA A 206 -8.48 -2.32 0.63
CA ALA A 206 -8.04 -2.98 -0.59
C ALA A 206 -6.68 -3.67 -0.39
N ILE A 207 -5.68 -2.93 0.13
CA ILE A 207 -4.34 -3.50 0.33
C ILE A 207 -4.36 -4.67 1.31
N THR A 208 -5.22 -4.64 2.35
CA THR A 208 -5.32 -5.74 3.33
C THR A 208 -5.73 -7.07 2.68
N LEU A 209 -6.74 -7.04 1.81
CA LEU A 209 -7.20 -8.24 1.09
C LEU A 209 -6.12 -8.72 0.11
N ILE A 210 -5.42 -7.80 -0.55
CA ILE A 210 -4.31 -8.16 -1.43
C ILE A 210 -3.18 -8.82 -0.62
N LEU A 211 -2.79 -8.27 0.53
CA LEU A 211 -1.75 -8.86 1.38
C LEU A 211 -2.07 -10.31 1.78
N LEU A 212 -3.32 -10.59 2.13
CA LEU A 212 -3.80 -11.94 2.42
C LEU A 212 -3.63 -12.88 1.22
N ALA A 213 -3.88 -12.39 -0.01
CA ALA A 213 -3.70 -13.15 -1.24
C ALA A 213 -2.30 -13.76 -1.35
N GLY A 214 -1.27 -13.08 -0.82
CA GLY A 214 0.11 -13.54 -0.78
C GLY A 214 0.30 -14.92 -0.13
N SER A 215 -0.52 -15.27 0.86
CA SER A 215 -0.49 -16.62 1.46
C SER A 215 -1.08 -17.68 0.55
N VAL A 216 -1.93 -17.25 -0.39
CA VAL A 216 -2.78 -18.12 -1.19
C VAL A 216 -2.47 -18.24 -2.68
N LEU A 217 -1.42 -17.56 -3.14
CA LEU A 217 -0.98 -17.56 -4.53
C LEU A 217 -0.56 -18.95 -5.03
N GLY A 218 -0.81 -19.20 -6.30
CA GLY A 218 -0.37 -20.40 -7.03
C GLY A 218 -1.12 -21.69 -6.70
N ARG A 219 -2.30 -21.61 -6.05
CA ARG A 219 -3.16 -22.79 -5.84
C ARG A 219 -4.63 -22.53 -5.49
N MET A 220 -4.98 -21.35 -4.99
CA MET A 220 -6.38 -21.08 -4.65
C MET A 220 -7.22 -20.96 -5.93
N ASN A 221 -8.41 -21.57 -5.93
CA ASN A 221 -9.34 -21.44 -7.04
C ASN A 221 -9.78 -19.96 -7.15
N ILE A 222 -9.69 -19.39 -8.35
CA ILE A 222 -10.00 -17.97 -8.57
C ILE A 222 -11.46 -17.62 -8.25
N LYS A 223 -12.41 -18.52 -8.52
CA LYS A 223 -13.83 -18.30 -8.16
C LYS A 223 -14.03 -18.30 -6.65
N ALA A 224 -13.30 -19.16 -5.93
CA ALA A 224 -13.29 -19.15 -4.47
C ALA A 224 -12.66 -17.85 -3.93
N TRP A 225 -11.60 -17.34 -4.56
CA TRP A 225 -11.02 -16.03 -4.23
C TRP A 225 -12.02 -14.90 -4.44
N MET A 226 -12.75 -14.93 -5.56
CA MET A 226 -13.77 -13.93 -5.89
C MET A 226 -14.91 -13.89 -4.86
N ALA A 227 -15.33 -15.04 -4.34
CA ALA A 227 -16.29 -15.11 -3.24
C ALA A 227 -15.67 -14.69 -1.90
N PHE A 228 -14.41 -15.05 -1.66
CA PHE A 228 -13.72 -14.80 -0.40
C PHE A 228 -13.50 -13.31 -0.12
N VAL A 229 -13.07 -12.52 -1.11
CA VAL A 229 -12.76 -11.09 -0.95
C VAL A 229 -13.92 -10.29 -0.33
N PRO A 230 -15.14 -10.25 -0.91
CA PRO A 230 -16.24 -9.47 -0.35
C PRO A 230 -16.69 -10.01 1.01
N LEU A 231 -16.71 -11.33 1.21
CA LEU A 231 -17.10 -11.93 2.49
C LEU A 231 -16.12 -11.57 3.60
N TRP A 232 -14.82 -11.65 3.33
CA TRP A 232 -13.79 -11.36 4.32
C TRP A 232 -13.70 -9.85 4.62
N LEU A 233 -13.88 -9.00 3.61
CA LEU A 233 -14.03 -7.56 3.80
C LEU A 233 -15.17 -7.25 4.78
N ILE A 234 -16.36 -7.81 4.52
CA ILE A 234 -17.56 -7.55 5.33
C ILE A 234 -17.41 -8.10 6.74
N PHE A 235 -17.04 -9.37 6.93
CA PHE A 235 -17.12 -10.02 8.24
C PHE A 235 -15.83 -9.96 9.06
N SER A 236 -14.68 -9.69 8.45
CA SER A 236 -13.39 -9.61 9.15
C SER A 236 -12.84 -8.20 9.16
N TYR A 237 -12.57 -7.61 7.98
CA TYR A 237 -11.89 -6.31 7.91
C TYR A 237 -12.68 -5.20 8.60
N THR A 238 -13.98 -5.06 8.30
CA THR A 238 -14.78 -3.97 8.89
C THR A 238 -14.93 -4.10 10.41
N VAL A 239 -14.91 -5.33 10.96
CA VAL A 239 -14.91 -5.56 12.42
C VAL A 239 -13.60 -5.08 13.03
N GLY A 240 -12.46 -5.44 12.43
CA GLY A 240 -11.14 -4.98 12.86
C GLY A 240 -11.03 -3.45 12.80
N ALA A 241 -11.39 -2.88 11.65
CA ALA A 241 -11.36 -1.43 11.42
C ALA A 241 -12.28 -0.68 12.38
N PHE A 242 -13.54 -1.12 12.56
CA PHE A 242 -14.45 -0.47 13.49
C PHE A 242 -13.93 -0.55 14.93
N SER A 243 -13.48 -1.72 15.36
CA SER A 243 -12.98 -1.96 16.71
C SER A 243 -11.80 -1.07 17.09
N LEU A 244 -10.87 -0.84 16.16
CA LEU A 244 -9.59 -0.15 16.42
C LEU A 244 -9.55 1.31 15.93
N TRP A 245 -10.32 1.67 14.91
CA TRP A 245 -10.29 2.99 14.26
C TRP A 245 -11.63 3.67 14.17
N GLY A 246 -12.70 2.90 13.90
CA GLY A 246 -14.04 3.43 13.70
C GLY A 246 -14.77 3.82 14.97
N GLY A 247 -14.11 3.77 16.13
CA GLY A 247 -14.68 4.17 17.43
C GLY A 247 -15.24 3.02 18.28
N GLY A 248 -15.00 1.77 17.89
CA GLY A 248 -15.39 0.60 18.68
C GLY A 248 -14.58 0.40 19.97
N PHE A 249 -14.81 -0.72 20.63
CA PHE A 249 -14.35 -0.93 22.02
C PHE A 249 -12.83 -0.83 22.22
N LEU A 250 -11.99 -1.28 21.27
CA LEU A 250 -10.53 -1.18 21.40
C LEU A 250 -10.04 0.27 21.21
N TYR A 251 -10.66 1.01 20.31
CA TYR A 251 -10.44 2.44 20.15
C TYR A 251 -10.78 3.19 21.45
N GLN A 252 -11.98 2.95 22.00
CA GLN A 252 -12.40 3.59 23.25
C GLN A 252 -11.54 3.18 24.45
N TRP A 253 -11.06 1.94 24.46
CA TRP A 253 -10.13 1.46 25.48
C TRP A 253 -8.74 2.08 25.36
N GLY A 254 -8.42 2.75 24.24
CA GLY A 254 -7.18 3.48 24.02
C GLY A 254 -6.04 2.58 23.55
N VAL A 255 -6.34 1.56 22.76
CA VAL A 255 -5.33 0.81 22.01
C VAL A 255 -4.72 1.74 20.96
N ILE A 256 -3.41 1.66 20.77
CA ILE A 256 -2.70 2.41 19.73
C ILE A 256 -2.51 1.49 18.54
N ASP A 257 -3.17 1.82 17.43
CA ASP A 257 -2.86 1.26 16.12
C ASP A 257 -2.83 2.40 15.10
N TYR A 258 -1.68 3.08 15.01
CA TYR A 258 -1.56 4.35 14.30
C TYR A 258 -2.01 4.28 12.84
N SER A 259 -1.53 3.30 12.07
CA SER A 259 -1.88 3.14 10.65
C SER A 259 -2.11 1.69 10.21
N GLY A 260 -2.19 0.70 11.13
CA GLY A 260 -2.73 -0.62 10.81
C GLY A 260 -1.81 -1.80 11.07
N GLY A 261 -1.00 -1.74 12.12
CA GLY A 261 -0.27 -2.90 12.61
C GLY A 261 -1.20 -4.07 12.91
N TYR A 262 -2.37 -3.80 13.49
CA TYR A 262 -3.35 -4.83 13.82
C TYR A 262 -4.45 -4.97 12.78
N VAL A 263 -5.09 -3.86 12.38
CA VAL A 263 -6.21 -3.90 11.42
C VAL A 263 -5.79 -4.47 10.07
N ILE A 264 -4.55 -4.24 9.65
CA ILE A 264 -4.06 -4.64 8.31
C ILE A 264 -3.10 -5.81 8.44
N HIS A 265 -1.97 -5.62 9.10
CA HIS A 265 -0.87 -6.58 8.99
C HIS A 265 -1.06 -7.83 9.84
N LEU A 266 -1.44 -7.68 11.12
CA LEU A 266 -1.77 -8.83 11.95
C LEU A 266 -3.01 -9.56 11.42
N SER A 267 -4.05 -8.83 11.02
CA SER A 267 -5.28 -9.44 10.49
C SER A 267 -5.01 -10.27 9.23
N SER A 268 -4.39 -9.67 8.19
CA SER A 268 -4.12 -10.32 6.91
C SER A 268 -3.10 -11.45 7.04
N GLY A 269 -2.08 -11.32 7.88
CA GLY A 269 -1.10 -12.38 8.09
C GLY A 269 -1.68 -13.60 8.81
N ILE A 270 -2.56 -13.40 9.80
CA ILE A 270 -3.25 -14.51 10.49
C ILE A 270 -4.32 -15.13 9.60
N ALA A 271 -5.11 -14.31 8.91
CA ALA A 271 -6.10 -14.79 7.97
C ALA A 271 -5.44 -15.50 6.78
N GLY A 272 -4.30 -15.01 6.29
CA GLY A 272 -3.51 -15.65 5.23
C GLY A 272 -3.02 -17.04 5.65
N LEU A 273 -2.45 -17.17 6.85
CA LEU A 273 -2.06 -18.47 7.41
C LEU A 273 -3.27 -19.41 7.56
N THR A 274 -4.38 -18.89 8.08
CA THR A 274 -5.63 -19.65 8.24
C THR A 274 -6.18 -20.11 6.88
N ALA A 275 -6.13 -19.25 5.87
CA ALA A 275 -6.56 -19.57 4.52
C ALA A 275 -5.65 -20.61 3.87
N ALA A 276 -4.33 -20.50 4.06
CA ALA A 276 -3.38 -21.51 3.59
C ALA A 276 -3.62 -22.89 4.21
N TYR A 277 -4.03 -22.95 5.48
CA TYR A 277 -4.43 -24.22 6.11
C TYR A 277 -5.64 -24.86 5.42
N TRP A 278 -6.70 -24.09 5.17
CA TRP A 278 -7.96 -24.60 4.61
C TRP A 278 -7.90 -24.89 3.12
N VAL A 279 -7.21 -24.04 2.34
CA VAL A 279 -6.98 -24.27 0.90
C VAL A 279 -6.07 -25.49 0.71
N GLY A 280 -5.07 -25.66 1.57
CA GLY A 280 -4.09 -26.74 1.46
C GLY A 280 -2.90 -26.39 0.55
N PRO A 281 -1.93 -27.31 0.45
CA PRO A 281 -0.61 -26.98 -0.10
C PRO A 281 -0.58 -26.95 -1.64
N ARG A 282 0.36 -26.18 -2.19
CA ARG A 282 0.78 -26.29 -3.60
C ARG A 282 1.38 -27.67 -3.89
N LEU A 283 1.57 -27.96 -5.18
CA LEU A 283 2.30 -29.15 -5.62
C LEU A 283 3.66 -29.24 -4.93
N LYS A 284 4.10 -30.45 -4.61
CA LYS A 284 5.41 -30.68 -3.96
C LYS A 284 6.56 -30.07 -4.77
N SER A 285 6.54 -30.25 -6.09
CA SER A 285 7.51 -29.67 -7.03
C SER A 285 7.53 -28.13 -7.02
N ASP A 286 6.38 -27.50 -6.80
CA ASP A 286 6.30 -26.04 -6.67
C ASP A 286 6.83 -25.56 -5.32
N ARG A 287 6.61 -26.31 -4.23
CA ARG A 287 7.13 -25.95 -2.90
C ARG A 287 8.65 -26.13 -2.77
N GLU A 288 9.19 -27.18 -3.37
CA GLU A 288 10.64 -27.45 -3.33
C GLU A 288 11.44 -26.48 -4.20
N ARG A 289 10.83 -25.96 -5.27
CA ARG A 289 11.47 -25.00 -6.18
C ARG A 289 10.47 -23.96 -6.62
N PHE A 290 10.46 -22.77 -6.00
CA PHE A 290 9.56 -21.66 -6.32
C PHE A 290 10.33 -20.36 -6.68
N PRO A 291 11.11 -20.34 -7.77
CA PRO A 291 11.86 -19.14 -8.15
C PRO A 291 10.91 -18.05 -8.67
N PRO A 292 11.22 -16.76 -8.42
CA PRO A 292 10.52 -15.65 -9.05
C PRO A 292 10.76 -15.67 -10.56
N ASN A 293 9.76 -15.27 -11.34
CA ASN A 293 9.91 -15.16 -12.80
C ASN A 293 10.66 -13.90 -13.22
N ASN A 294 10.61 -12.82 -12.43
CA ASN A 294 11.31 -11.58 -12.74
C ASN A 294 11.70 -10.80 -11.47
N VAL A 295 12.96 -10.93 -11.05
CA VAL A 295 13.49 -10.28 -9.85
C VAL A 295 13.51 -8.74 -9.97
N LEU A 296 13.70 -8.19 -11.18
CA LEU A 296 13.75 -6.74 -11.38
C LEU A 296 12.36 -6.10 -11.26
N LEU A 297 11.32 -6.73 -11.83
CA LEU A 297 9.95 -6.29 -11.64
C LEU A 297 9.51 -6.46 -10.17
N MET A 298 9.93 -7.54 -9.52
CA MET A 298 9.71 -7.72 -8.08
C MET A 298 10.27 -6.55 -7.28
N LEU A 299 11.49 -6.09 -7.61
CA LEU A 299 12.10 -4.90 -6.99
C LEU A 299 11.33 -3.61 -7.32
N ALA A 300 10.83 -3.45 -8.55
CA ALA A 300 10.02 -2.29 -8.91
C ALA A 300 8.72 -2.23 -8.09
N GLY A 301 8.01 -3.37 -7.96
CA GLY A 301 6.82 -3.48 -7.10
C GLY A 301 7.14 -3.19 -5.64
N ALA A 302 8.24 -3.74 -5.12
CA ALA A 302 8.73 -3.47 -3.76
C ALA A 302 9.08 -1.99 -3.54
N GLY A 303 9.69 -1.32 -4.51
CA GLY A 303 9.98 0.12 -4.44
C GLY A 303 8.72 0.97 -4.35
N LEU A 304 7.68 0.63 -5.13
CA LEU A 304 6.38 1.29 -5.06
C LEU A 304 5.71 1.10 -3.70
N LEU A 305 5.85 -0.09 -3.09
CA LEU A 305 5.40 -0.34 -1.71
C LEU A 305 6.08 0.59 -0.72
N TRP A 306 7.42 0.65 -0.74
CA TRP A 306 8.16 1.52 0.17
C TRP A 306 7.72 2.98 0.02
N MET A 307 7.78 3.53 -1.19
CA MET A 307 7.48 4.94 -1.40
C MET A 307 6.01 5.25 -1.07
N GLY A 308 5.09 4.37 -1.45
CA GLY A 308 3.67 4.50 -1.16
C GLY A 308 3.35 4.45 0.34
N TRP A 309 4.20 3.83 1.16
CA TRP A 309 4.03 3.77 2.62
C TRP A 309 4.11 5.15 3.29
N SER A 310 4.69 6.15 2.61
CA SER A 310 4.65 7.54 3.06
C SER A 310 3.21 8.07 3.12
N GLY A 311 2.34 7.69 2.19
CA GLY A 311 0.90 7.99 2.26
C GLY A 311 0.19 7.15 3.31
N PHE A 312 0.61 5.90 3.49
CA PHE A 312 0.03 4.95 4.45
C PHE A 312 0.18 5.43 5.90
N ASN A 313 1.41 5.73 6.31
CA ASN A 313 1.69 6.20 7.65
C ASN A 313 1.48 7.72 7.76
N GLY A 314 1.93 8.50 6.78
CA GLY A 314 1.81 9.96 6.83
C GLY A 314 0.38 10.49 6.66
N GLY A 315 -0.53 9.74 6.05
CA GLY A 315 -1.95 10.11 5.92
C GLY A 315 -2.81 9.74 7.14
N ALA A 316 -2.30 8.89 8.04
CA ALA A 316 -3.07 8.36 9.17
C ALA A 316 -3.55 9.41 10.19
N PRO A 317 -2.84 10.53 10.43
CA PRO A 317 -3.34 11.63 11.28
C PRO A 317 -4.53 12.40 10.72
N TYR A 318 -4.98 12.12 9.50
CA TYR A 318 -6.05 12.86 8.81
C TYR A 318 -5.76 14.34 8.59
N ALA A 319 -4.49 14.76 8.61
CA ALA A 319 -4.08 16.14 8.40
C ALA A 319 -2.61 16.24 7.98
N ALA A 320 -2.24 17.34 7.32
CA ALA A 320 -0.86 17.70 7.00
C ALA A 320 -0.18 18.36 8.22
N ASN A 321 0.00 17.59 9.30
CA ASN A 321 0.45 18.09 10.60
C ASN A 321 1.84 17.56 11.02
N ILE A 322 2.29 17.97 12.22
CA ILE A 322 3.59 17.58 12.80
C ILE A 322 3.73 16.05 12.91
N ALA A 323 2.65 15.34 13.30
CA ALA A 323 2.68 13.89 13.46
C ALA A 323 2.87 13.18 12.10
N ALA A 324 2.29 13.71 11.02
CA ALA A 324 2.46 13.16 9.67
C ALA A 324 3.94 13.17 9.24
N SER A 325 4.65 14.28 9.46
CA SER A 325 6.07 14.38 9.10
C SER A 325 6.95 13.41 9.88
N ILE A 326 6.70 13.26 11.19
CA ILE A 326 7.43 12.31 12.04
C ILE A 326 7.16 10.88 11.59
N ALA A 327 5.90 10.55 11.27
CA ALA A 327 5.53 9.23 10.79
C ALA A 327 6.22 8.85 9.48
N VAL A 328 6.28 9.76 8.51
CA VAL A 328 7.00 9.52 7.24
C VAL A 328 8.49 9.28 7.48
N LEU A 329 9.12 10.07 8.34
CA LEU A 329 10.53 9.89 8.68
C LEU A 329 10.79 8.54 9.36
N ASN A 330 10.02 8.22 10.40
CA ASN A 330 10.13 6.96 11.14
C ASN A 330 9.90 5.74 10.23
N THR A 331 8.98 5.85 9.28
CA THR A 331 8.69 4.82 8.27
C THR A 331 9.95 4.45 7.49
N ASN A 332 10.65 5.46 6.95
CA ASN A 332 11.85 5.26 6.15
C ASN A 332 13.03 4.76 6.99
N ILE A 333 13.22 5.30 8.19
CA ILE A 333 14.30 4.87 9.09
C ILE A 333 14.15 3.39 9.47
N CYS A 334 12.94 2.97 9.86
CA CYS A 334 12.68 1.59 10.27
C CYS A 334 12.82 0.62 9.09
N ALA A 335 12.27 0.97 7.92
CA ALA A 335 12.40 0.17 6.70
C ALA A 335 13.86 -0.02 6.27
N ALA A 336 14.65 1.06 6.23
CA ALA A 336 16.05 1.00 5.85
C ALA A 336 16.87 0.16 6.83
N THR A 337 16.64 0.34 8.13
CA THR A 337 17.37 -0.40 9.17
C THR A 337 17.03 -1.89 9.11
N SER A 338 15.74 -2.23 8.93
CA SER A 338 15.28 -3.61 8.82
C SER A 338 15.82 -4.31 7.58
N LEU A 339 15.85 -3.63 6.43
CA LEU A 339 16.47 -4.14 5.20
C LEU A 339 17.96 -4.44 5.41
N LEU A 340 18.71 -3.50 6.00
CA LEU A 340 20.14 -3.67 6.24
C LEU A 340 20.43 -4.80 7.22
N VAL A 341 19.65 -4.92 8.30
CA VAL A 341 19.81 -6.02 9.27
C VAL A 341 19.50 -7.36 8.63
N TRP A 342 18.38 -7.47 7.90
CA TRP A 342 18.02 -8.70 7.21
C TRP A 342 19.10 -9.13 6.21
N THR A 343 19.56 -8.19 5.38
CA THR A 343 20.62 -8.44 4.39
C THR A 343 21.93 -8.84 5.07
N SER A 344 22.26 -8.22 6.20
CA SER A 344 23.44 -8.58 6.98
C SER A 344 23.33 -10.00 7.53
N LEU A 345 22.17 -10.39 8.04
CA LEU A 345 21.91 -11.76 8.49
C LEU A 345 22.02 -12.77 7.34
N ASP A 346 21.47 -12.45 6.17
CA ASP A 346 21.63 -13.30 4.98
C ASP A 346 23.11 -13.47 4.60
N VAL A 347 23.91 -12.41 4.63
CA VAL A 347 25.36 -12.51 4.38
C VAL A 347 26.06 -13.34 5.46
N ILE A 348 25.73 -13.16 6.74
CA ILE A 348 26.36 -13.90 7.84
C ILE A 348 26.09 -15.41 7.74
N PHE A 349 24.83 -15.78 7.56
CA PHE A 349 24.36 -17.18 7.60
C PHE A 349 24.41 -17.88 6.24
N PHE A 350 24.11 -17.19 5.14
CA PHE A 350 24.07 -17.75 3.79
C PHE A 350 25.24 -17.30 2.89
N LYS A 351 26.17 -16.50 3.40
CA LYS A 351 27.42 -16.06 2.73
C LYS A 351 27.24 -15.15 1.51
N LYS A 352 25.99 -14.82 1.13
CA LYS A 352 25.67 -13.94 0.01
C LYS A 352 24.46 -13.07 0.33
N PRO A 353 24.40 -11.82 -0.15
CA PRO A 353 23.20 -11.00 -0.02
C PRO A 353 22.06 -11.58 -0.88
N SER A 354 20.84 -11.58 -0.34
CA SER A 354 19.64 -12.03 -1.05
C SER A 354 18.75 -10.84 -1.39
N VAL A 355 18.41 -10.67 -2.67
CA VAL A 355 17.49 -9.61 -3.11
C VAL A 355 16.08 -9.87 -2.59
N ILE A 356 15.62 -11.12 -2.63
CA ILE A 356 14.34 -11.52 -2.03
C ILE A 356 14.36 -11.24 -0.52
N GLY A 357 15.48 -11.57 0.14
CA GLY A 357 15.67 -11.28 1.56
C GLY A 357 15.59 -9.78 1.86
N ALA A 358 16.27 -8.95 1.07
CA ALA A 358 16.21 -7.49 1.21
C ALA A 358 14.78 -6.95 1.07
N VAL A 359 13.98 -7.46 0.12
CA VAL A 359 12.56 -7.11 -0.02
C VAL A 359 11.78 -7.52 1.22
N GLN A 360 11.99 -8.72 1.78
CA GLN A 360 11.33 -9.15 3.02
C GLN A 360 11.76 -8.30 4.23
N GLY A 361 13.05 -7.95 4.32
CA GLY A 361 13.60 -7.09 5.36
C GLY A 361 13.01 -5.68 5.33
N MET A 362 12.88 -5.09 4.15
CA MET A 362 12.20 -3.82 3.96
C MET A 362 10.73 -3.90 4.39
N MET A 363 9.98 -4.91 3.90
CA MET A 363 8.56 -5.09 4.21
C MET A 363 8.31 -5.24 5.72
N THR A 364 9.12 -6.04 6.40
CA THR A 364 9.00 -6.25 7.85
C THR A 364 9.28 -4.98 8.66
N GLY A 365 10.20 -4.13 8.21
CA GLY A 365 10.45 -2.81 8.82
C GLY A 365 9.26 -1.86 8.65
N LEU A 366 8.72 -1.79 7.43
CA LEU A 366 7.52 -0.99 7.12
C LEU A 366 6.30 -1.45 7.94
N VAL A 367 6.10 -2.75 8.05
CA VAL A 367 5.03 -3.34 8.87
C VAL A 367 5.23 -3.05 10.36
N CYS A 368 6.44 -3.24 10.89
CA CYS A 368 6.73 -3.10 12.32
C CYS A 368 6.48 -1.67 12.82
N ILE A 369 6.85 -0.65 12.03
CA ILE A 369 6.68 0.75 12.44
C ILE A 369 5.25 1.26 12.31
N THR A 370 4.44 0.65 11.44
CA THR A 370 3.05 1.05 11.14
C THR A 370 2.19 1.37 12.39
N PRO A 371 2.06 0.50 13.41
CA PRO A 371 1.23 0.81 14.59
C PRO A 371 1.77 1.96 15.46
N GLY A 372 3.05 2.33 15.31
CA GLY A 372 3.75 3.31 16.14
C GLY A 372 4.26 4.56 15.41
N ALA A 373 4.04 4.67 14.10
CA ALA A 373 4.86 5.52 13.23
C ALA A 373 4.92 6.99 13.67
N GLY A 374 3.78 7.58 14.05
CA GLY A 374 3.71 8.96 14.54
C GLY A 374 3.76 9.13 16.06
N VAL A 375 3.93 8.05 16.83
CA VAL A 375 3.89 8.08 18.31
C VAL A 375 5.18 7.63 18.98
N VAL A 376 6.16 7.10 18.24
CA VAL A 376 7.47 6.73 18.77
C VAL A 376 8.55 7.73 18.34
N GLN A 377 9.62 7.82 19.13
CA GLN A 377 10.77 8.65 18.78
C GLN A 377 11.57 8.03 17.62
N SER A 378 12.29 8.85 16.84
CA SER A 378 13.00 8.35 15.65
C SER A 378 14.17 7.40 15.96
N TRP A 379 14.83 7.54 17.12
CA TRP A 379 15.80 6.54 17.55
C TRP A 379 15.13 5.17 17.83
N ALA A 380 13.88 5.19 18.32
CA ALA A 380 13.13 3.97 18.57
C ALA A 380 12.75 3.29 17.25
N ALA A 381 12.51 4.04 16.17
CA ALA A 381 12.33 3.48 14.84
C ALA A 381 13.54 2.69 14.34
N ILE A 382 14.78 3.07 14.71
CA ILE A 382 15.99 2.28 14.43
C ILE A 382 15.94 0.95 15.20
N VAL A 383 15.63 1.00 16.50
CA VAL A 383 15.52 -0.22 17.33
C VAL A 383 14.43 -1.15 16.81
N MET A 384 13.26 -0.61 16.45
CA MET A 384 12.17 -1.36 15.82
C MET A 384 12.62 -1.99 14.51
N GLY A 385 13.42 -1.29 13.70
CA GLY A 385 14.01 -1.80 12.47
C GLY A 385 15.00 -2.94 12.70
N ILE A 386 15.84 -2.86 13.74
CA ILE A 386 16.76 -3.96 14.11
C ILE A 386 15.96 -5.20 14.50
N LEU A 387 14.92 -5.02 15.31
CA LEU A 387 14.08 -6.12 15.78
C LEU A 387 13.24 -6.72 14.64
N SER A 388 12.71 -5.91 13.73
CA SER A 388 11.93 -6.41 12.58
C SER A 388 12.79 -7.06 11.51
N GLY A 389 14.05 -6.64 11.35
CA GLY A 389 14.99 -7.29 10.44
C GLY A 389 15.48 -8.64 10.96
N SER A 390 15.41 -8.87 12.28
CA SER A 390 15.94 -10.07 12.93
C SER A 390 14.88 -11.08 13.37
N ILE A 391 13.79 -10.66 14.03
CA ILE A 391 12.79 -11.57 14.60
C ILE A 391 11.98 -12.29 13.49
N PRO A 392 11.35 -11.58 12.54
CA PRO A 392 10.79 -12.19 11.34
C PRO A 392 11.78 -13.06 10.56
N TRP A 393 13.05 -12.65 10.43
CA TRP A 393 14.09 -13.46 9.78
C TRP A 393 14.29 -14.80 10.51
N VAL A 394 14.46 -14.78 11.83
CA VAL A 394 14.58 -15.99 12.66
C VAL A 394 13.32 -16.85 12.55
N SER A 395 12.15 -16.20 12.55
CA SER A 395 10.87 -16.89 12.43
C SER A 395 10.74 -17.65 11.11
N MET A 396 11.12 -17.02 10.00
CA MET A 396 11.04 -17.58 8.66
C MET A 396 12.14 -18.61 8.39
N MET A 397 13.39 -18.31 8.76
CA MET A 397 14.57 -19.11 8.38
C MET A 397 14.85 -20.26 9.34
N ILE A 398 14.57 -20.09 10.64
CA ILE A 398 14.92 -21.08 11.69
C ILE A 398 13.67 -21.77 12.21
N LEU A 399 12.71 -21.00 12.74
CA LEU A 399 11.57 -21.58 13.46
C LEU A 399 10.61 -22.34 12.54
N HIS A 400 10.38 -21.88 11.31
CA HIS A 400 9.59 -22.61 10.32
C HIS A 400 10.18 -24.01 10.00
N LYS A 401 11.51 -24.12 9.98
CA LYS A 401 12.22 -25.39 9.68
C LYS A 401 12.31 -26.32 10.89
N LYS A 402 12.44 -25.80 12.11
CA LYS A 402 12.69 -26.59 13.33
C LYS A 402 11.46 -26.88 14.20
N SER A 403 10.44 -26.02 14.16
CA SER A 403 9.34 -26.14 15.11
C SER A 403 8.21 -27.04 14.60
N LYS A 404 8.13 -28.26 15.19
CA LYS A 404 6.90 -29.08 15.12
C LYS A 404 5.69 -28.32 15.65
N LEU A 405 5.88 -27.31 16.50
CA LEU A 405 4.81 -26.46 17.05
C LEU A 405 4.31 -25.42 16.04
N LEU A 406 5.13 -24.80 15.19
CA LEU A 406 4.61 -23.90 14.13
C LEU A 406 3.98 -24.70 12.98
N GLN A 407 4.51 -25.90 12.72
CA GLN A 407 3.85 -26.89 11.86
C GLN A 407 2.52 -27.40 12.47
N LYS A 408 2.35 -27.35 13.81
CA LYS A 408 1.13 -27.74 14.57
C LYS A 408 0.22 -26.56 14.98
N ALA A 409 0.71 -25.34 15.10
CA ALA A 409 -0.02 -24.15 15.54
C ALA A 409 -0.88 -23.61 14.40
N ALA A 410 -0.50 -23.94 13.18
CA ALA A 410 -1.42 -23.91 12.04
C ALA A 410 -2.54 -24.97 12.13
N SER A 411 -2.54 -25.83 13.15
CA SER A 411 -3.68 -26.62 13.62
C SER A 411 -4.02 -26.24 15.07
N LEU A 412 -4.47 -24.99 15.30
CA LEU A 412 -4.99 -24.56 16.60
C LEU A 412 -6.27 -25.36 16.94
N HIS A 413 -6.09 -26.60 17.38
CA HIS A 413 -7.09 -27.53 17.89
C HIS A 413 -7.30 -27.27 19.39
N SER A 414 -7.58 -26.02 19.75
CA SER A 414 -7.95 -25.66 21.12
C SER A 414 -9.11 -24.66 21.08
N PHE A 415 -10.19 -25.07 20.43
CA PHE A 415 -11.53 -24.55 20.66
C PHE A 415 -12.43 -25.75 21.07
N PRO A 416 -13.25 -25.64 22.12
CA PRO A 416 -14.06 -26.74 22.64
C PRO A 416 -15.34 -26.91 21.81
N ILE A 417 -15.22 -27.16 20.51
CA ILE A 417 -16.34 -27.54 19.65
C ILE A 417 -15.96 -28.83 18.91
N PRO A 418 -16.59 -29.97 19.22
CA PRO A 418 -16.30 -31.23 18.52
C PRO A 418 -16.93 -31.20 17.12
N ILE A 419 -16.13 -30.93 16.09
CA ILE A 419 -16.54 -31.11 14.68
C ILE A 419 -16.02 -32.48 14.20
N PRO A 420 -16.89 -33.48 13.92
CA PRO A 420 -16.45 -34.89 13.74
C PRO A 420 -15.78 -35.23 12.39
N ILE A 421 -15.39 -34.26 11.55
CA ILE A 421 -15.06 -34.51 10.13
C ILE A 421 -13.55 -34.33 9.79
N LEU A 422 -12.68 -34.02 10.76
CA LEU A 422 -11.25 -33.81 10.51
C LEU A 422 -10.44 -35.13 10.57
N ARG A 423 -10.41 -35.88 9.46
CA ARG A 423 -9.56 -37.06 9.29
C ARG A 423 -8.07 -36.65 9.27
N LYS A 424 -7.31 -37.28 10.18
CA LYS A 424 -5.85 -37.24 10.40
C LYS A 424 -5.01 -37.22 9.11
N GLY A 425 -4.15 -36.21 9.00
CA GLY A 425 -2.94 -36.19 8.17
C GLY A 425 -2.10 -34.97 8.54
N ARG A 426 -0.78 -35.11 8.72
CA ARG A 426 0.14 -33.98 8.98
C ARG A 426 0.12 -33.02 7.79
N ARG A 427 -0.77 -32.02 7.81
CA ARG A 427 -0.77 -30.94 6.80
C ARG A 427 0.26 -29.89 7.20
N GLN A 428 1.39 -29.88 6.50
CA GLN A 428 2.29 -28.74 6.49
C GLN A 428 1.56 -27.56 5.82
N VAL A 429 1.44 -26.44 6.52
CA VAL A 429 0.78 -25.24 5.98
C VAL A 429 1.73 -24.50 5.07
N ASP A 430 1.25 -24.26 3.85
CA ASP A 430 1.99 -23.67 2.75
C ASP A 430 1.54 -22.22 2.53
N ASP A 431 2.11 -21.33 3.34
CA ASP A 431 1.98 -19.88 3.22
C ASP A 431 2.92 -19.38 2.10
N THR A 432 2.36 -19.15 0.91
CA THR A 432 3.12 -19.06 -0.35
C THR A 432 4.28 -18.05 -0.31
N LEU A 433 4.03 -16.83 0.19
CA LEU A 433 5.04 -15.78 0.30
C LEU A 433 5.53 -15.53 1.74
N GLY A 434 5.08 -16.34 2.70
CA GLY A 434 5.42 -16.15 4.11
C GLY A 434 4.78 -14.92 4.75
N VAL A 435 3.55 -14.56 4.35
CA VAL A 435 2.80 -13.40 4.84
C VAL A 435 2.63 -13.45 6.36
N PHE A 436 2.54 -14.64 6.95
CA PHE A 436 2.53 -14.79 8.41
C PHE A 436 3.78 -14.18 9.06
N HIS A 437 4.97 -14.43 8.51
CA HIS A 437 6.21 -13.92 9.07
C HIS A 437 6.38 -12.42 8.80
N THR A 438 6.05 -11.98 7.59
CA THR A 438 6.32 -10.61 7.16
C THR A 438 5.26 -9.62 7.60
N HIS A 439 4.03 -10.09 7.87
CA HIS A 439 2.91 -9.27 8.32
C HIS A 439 2.42 -9.60 9.73
N ALA A 440 2.11 -10.86 10.05
CA ALA A 440 1.57 -11.18 11.38
C ALA A 440 2.63 -11.06 12.49
N VAL A 441 3.82 -11.67 12.31
CA VAL A 441 4.90 -11.58 13.31
C VAL A 441 5.42 -10.15 13.41
N ALA A 442 5.66 -9.49 12.28
CA ALA A 442 6.13 -8.09 12.27
C ALA A 442 5.07 -7.10 12.81
N GLY A 443 3.79 -7.29 12.49
CA GLY A 443 2.69 -6.44 12.95
C GLY A 443 2.42 -6.62 14.45
N LEU A 444 2.48 -7.87 14.94
CA LEU A 444 2.44 -8.15 16.38
C LEU A 444 3.61 -7.47 17.09
N LEU A 445 4.84 -7.68 16.60
CA LEU A 445 6.04 -7.06 17.14
C LEU A 445 5.91 -5.53 17.21
N GLY A 446 5.49 -4.92 16.10
CA GLY A 446 5.27 -3.48 16.01
C GLY A 446 4.27 -2.95 17.03
N GLY A 447 3.12 -3.61 17.18
CA GLY A 447 2.09 -3.17 18.11
C GLY A 447 2.52 -3.34 19.57
N LEU A 448 3.27 -4.41 19.89
CA LEU A 448 3.85 -4.62 21.22
C LEU A 448 4.92 -3.57 21.53
N LEU A 449 5.83 -3.31 20.59
CA LEU A 449 6.87 -2.29 20.73
C LEU A 449 6.26 -0.90 20.87
N THR A 450 5.16 -0.60 20.16
CA THR A 450 4.39 0.64 20.35
C THR A 450 3.86 0.75 21.79
N GLY A 451 3.34 -0.34 22.35
CA GLY A 451 2.91 -0.38 23.76
C GLY A 451 4.04 -0.14 24.77
N LEU A 452 5.30 -0.36 24.38
CA LEU A 452 6.48 -0.08 25.20
C LEU A 452 7.02 1.35 24.98
N LEU A 453 7.06 1.79 23.72
CA LEU A 453 7.84 2.94 23.24
C LEU A 453 6.99 4.17 22.85
N ALA A 454 5.67 4.12 23.00
CA ALA A 454 4.81 5.27 22.70
C ALA A 454 5.15 6.48 23.58
N GLU A 455 5.68 7.53 22.97
CA GLU A 455 6.15 8.75 23.62
C GLU A 455 4.94 9.62 24.03
N PRO A 456 4.79 9.98 25.32
CA PRO A 456 3.66 10.77 25.80
C PRO A 456 3.43 12.09 25.03
N ALA A 457 4.51 12.80 24.68
CA ALA A 457 4.39 14.06 23.95
C ALA A 457 3.82 13.87 22.54
N LEU A 458 4.24 12.80 21.85
CA LEU A 458 3.74 12.49 20.50
C LEU A 458 2.32 11.94 20.54
N CYS A 459 1.96 11.13 21.54
CA CYS A 459 0.59 10.64 21.72
C CYS A 459 -0.41 11.80 21.89
N ARG A 460 -0.02 12.86 22.61
CA ARG A 460 -0.85 14.07 22.78
C ARG A 460 -1.05 14.86 21.49
N LEU A 461 -0.20 14.71 20.47
CA LEU A 461 -0.42 15.35 19.17
C LEU A 461 -1.62 14.74 18.42
N LEU A 462 -1.96 13.48 18.70
CA LEU A 462 -3.09 12.80 18.07
C LEU A 462 -4.36 12.93 18.88
N LYS A 463 -4.26 12.80 20.20
CA LYS A 463 -5.38 12.95 21.13
C LYS A 463 -4.90 13.73 22.37
N PRO A 464 -5.01 15.07 22.39
CA PRO A 464 -4.45 15.94 23.43
C PRO A 464 -4.94 15.60 24.84
N GLU A 465 -6.19 15.17 24.96
CA GLU A 465 -6.83 14.80 26.23
C GLU A 465 -6.37 13.41 26.74
N SER A 466 -5.66 12.64 25.92
CA SER A 466 -5.21 11.31 26.30
C SER A 466 -3.92 11.39 27.13
N ASN A 467 -3.91 10.73 28.29
CA ASN A 467 -2.68 10.51 29.09
C ASN A 467 -1.94 9.24 28.63
N THR A 468 -2.01 8.95 27.33
CA THR A 468 -1.48 7.73 26.71
C THR A 468 0.04 7.78 26.68
N ARG A 469 0.67 6.66 27.06
CA ARG A 469 2.13 6.50 27.10
C ARG A 469 2.52 5.04 27.07
N GLY A 470 3.68 4.73 26.53
CA GLY A 470 4.26 3.40 26.54
C GLY A 470 4.81 3.01 27.91
N ALA A 471 5.03 1.71 28.12
CA ALA A 471 5.52 1.16 29.38
C ALA A 471 6.83 1.78 29.87
N PHE A 472 7.75 2.14 28.97
CA PHE A 472 9.05 2.71 29.35
C PHE A 472 8.98 4.15 29.85
N TYR A 473 7.83 4.81 29.74
CA TYR A 473 7.59 6.17 30.24
C TYR A 473 6.87 6.21 31.60
N GLY A 474 6.79 5.07 32.30
CA GLY A 474 6.25 4.96 33.66
C GLY A 474 4.76 5.27 33.79
N GLY A 475 4.29 5.45 35.03
CA GLY A 475 2.88 5.75 35.33
C GLY A 475 1.91 4.67 34.83
N ASN A 476 0.90 5.07 34.06
CA ASN A 476 -0.05 4.13 33.45
C ASN A 476 0.50 3.38 32.22
N GLY A 477 1.78 3.55 31.87
CA GLY A 477 2.37 2.97 30.66
C GLY A 477 2.30 1.45 30.58
N GLY A 478 2.43 0.74 31.70
CA GLY A 478 2.27 -0.72 31.75
C GLY A 478 0.88 -1.18 31.30
N LYS A 479 -0.16 -0.37 31.53
CA LYS A 479 -1.51 -0.64 31.03
C LYS A 479 -1.55 -0.56 29.51
N GLN A 480 -0.80 0.35 28.89
CA GLN A 480 -0.77 0.46 27.43
C GLN A 480 -0.24 -0.81 26.78
N PHE A 481 0.86 -1.38 27.30
CA PHE A 481 1.38 -2.65 26.80
C PHE A 481 0.35 -3.80 26.89
N MET A 482 -0.40 -3.88 28.01
CA MET A 482 -1.49 -4.87 28.11
C MET A 482 -2.63 -4.63 27.11
N LYS A 483 -3.01 -3.36 26.86
CA LYS A 483 -4.01 -3.03 25.84
C LYS A 483 -3.59 -3.55 24.46
N GLN A 484 -2.32 -3.37 24.10
CA GLN A 484 -1.77 -3.88 22.84
C GLN A 484 -1.86 -5.40 22.75
N ILE A 485 -1.50 -6.13 23.82
CA ILE A 485 -1.62 -7.61 23.85
C ILE A 485 -3.06 -8.06 23.66
N VAL A 486 -3.99 -7.49 24.43
CA VAL A 486 -5.41 -7.90 24.36
C VAL A 486 -6.01 -7.57 23.00
N ALA A 487 -5.67 -6.42 22.41
CA ALA A 487 -6.07 -6.08 21.05
C ALA A 487 -5.51 -7.07 20.02
N ALA A 488 -4.23 -7.44 20.14
CA ALA A 488 -3.62 -8.45 19.27
C ALA A 488 -4.32 -9.80 19.39
N LEU A 489 -4.64 -10.25 20.61
CA LEU A 489 -5.36 -11.51 20.84
C LEU A 489 -6.76 -11.48 20.24
N PHE A 490 -7.48 -10.36 20.36
CA PHE A 490 -8.77 -10.17 19.70
C PHE A 490 -8.65 -10.30 18.18
N VAL A 491 -7.69 -9.58 17.56
CA VAL A 491 -7.48 -9.62 16.11
C VAL A 491 -7.08 -11.02 15.65
N ILE A 492 -6.18 -11.71 16.37
CA ILE A 492 -5.77 -13.08 16.07
C ILE A 492 -6.99 -14.02 16.15
N GLY A 493 -7.72 -14.00 17.26
CA GLY A 493 -8.86 -14.88 17.49
C GLY A 493 -9.98 -14.67 16.46
N TRP A 494 -10.33 -13.42 16.19
CA TRP A 494 -11.37 -13.07 15.21
C TRP A 494 -10.99 -13.55 13.81
N ASN A 495 -9.75 -13.30 13.37
CA ASN A 495 -9.30 -13.70 12.04
C ASN A 495 -9.20 -15.21 11.87
N ILE A 496 -8.81 -15.97 12.90
CA ILE A 496 -8.83 -17.44 12.85
C ILE A 496 -10.27 -17.95 12.68
N VAL A 497 -11.19 -17.46 13.49
CA VAL A 497 -12.58 -17.93 13.52
C VAL A 497 -13.32 -17.55 12.23
N ILE A 498 -13.36 -16.26 11.90
CA ILE A 498 -14.15 -15.77 10.75
C ILE A 498 -13.57 -16.25 9.42
N THR A 499 -12.24 -16.24 9.25
CA THR A 499 -11.63 -16.76 8.01
C THR A 499 -11.95 -18.25 7.83
N THR A 500 -11.95 -19.03 8.91
CA THR A 500 -12.37 -20.44 8.89
C THR A 500 -13.83 -20.59 8.47
N LEU A 501 -14.74 -19.83 9.08
CA LEU A 501 -16.16 -19.91 8.77
C LEU A 501 -16.45 -19.54 7.31
N ILE A 502 -15.82 -18.47 6.80
CA ILE A 502 -15.96 -18.04 5.40
C ILE A 502 -15.47 -19.13 4.45
N LEU A 503 -14.29 -19.69 4.69
CA LEU A 503 -13.73 -20.72 3.81
C LEU A 503 -14.55 -22.01 3.85
N LEU A 504 -15.06 -22.39 5.02
CA LEU A 504 -15.99 -23.52 5.13
C LEU A 504 -17.29 -23.26 4.37
N ALA A 505 -17.85 -22.05 4.45
CA ALA A 505 -19.05 -21.69 3.71
C ALA A 505 -18.82 -21.71 2.19
N ILE A 506 -17.70 -21.14 1.70
CA ILE A 506 -17.34 -21.19 0.27
C ILE A 506 -17.15 -22.64 -0.18
N LYS A 507 -16.51 -23.46 0.65
CA LYS A 507 -16.25 -24.88 0.36
C LYS A 507 -17.52 -25.71 0.13
N LEU A 508 -18.69 -25.26 0.63
CA LEU A 508 -19.97 -25.91 0.35
C LEU A 508 -20.37 -25.83 -1.12
N PHE A 509 -19.90 -24.80 -1.85
CA PHE A 509 -20.30 -24.52 -3.23
C PHE A 509 -19.14 -24.60 -4.23
N LEU A 510 -17.92 -24.29 -3.80
CA LEU A 510 -16.74 -24.18 -4.66
C LEU A 510 -15.54 -24.89 -4.03
N PRO A 511 -14.71 -25.60 -4.83
CA PRO A 511 -13.44 -26.10 -4.33
C PRO A 511 -12.52 -24.92 -3.99
N LEU A 512 -11.94 -24.93 -2.79
CA LEU A 512 -11.03 -23.86 -2.35
C LEU A 512 -9.69 -23.86 -3.10
N ARG A 513 -9.27 -25.04 -3.57
CA ARG A 513 -8.00 -25.27 -4.26
C ARG A 513 -8.27 -25.82 -5.65
N MET A 514 -7.48 -25.40 -6.63
CA MET A 514 -7.51 -25.98 -7.97
C MET A 514 -7.09 -27.46 -7.94
N PRO A 515 -7.62 -28.30 -8.85
CA PRO A 515 -7.20 -29.69 -9.01
C PRO A 515 -5.73 -29.75 -9.45
N ASP A 516 -5.05 -30.86 -9.13
CA ASP A 516 -3.61 -31.00 -9.38
C ASP A 516 -3.25 -30.87 -10.87
N GLU A 517 -4.13 -31.30 -11.78
CA GLU A 517 -4.00 -31.18 -13.24
C GLU A 517 -3.89 -29.71 -13.67
N GLU A 518 -4.80 -28.85 -13.21
CA GLU A 518 -4.74 -27.41 -13.46
C GLU A 518 -3.52 -26.76 -12.79
N LEU A 519 -3.09 -27.26 -11.61
CA LEU A 519 -1.89 -26.75 -10.95
C LEU A 519 -0.61 -27.02 -11.73
N VAL A 520 -0.57 -28.07 -12.54
CA VAL A 520 0.59 -28.35 -13.41
C VAL A 520 0.66 -27.28 -14.51
N ILE A 521 -0.48 -26.98 -15.13
CA ILE A 521 -0.62 -26.04 -16.26
C ILE A 521 -0.42 -24.58 -15.80
N GLY A 522 -1.17 -24.13 -14.80
CA GLY A 522 -1.09 -22.76 -14.26
C GLY A 522 -2.02 -21.78 -14.97
N ASP A 523 -1.53 -20.60 -15.30
CA ASP A 523 -2.31 -19.45 -15.79
C ASP A 523 -3.17 -19.78 -17.02
N ASP A 524 -2.68 -20.60 -17.94
CA ASP A 524 -3.44 -21.03 -19.12
C ASP A 524 -4.71 -21.82 -18.75
N ALA A 525 -4.64 -22.68 -17.72
CA ALA A 525 -5.83 -23.40 -17.23
C ALA A 525 -6.84 -22.47 -16.53
N VAL A 526 -6.38 -21.36 -15.95
CA VAL A 526 -7.25 -20.44 -15.19
C VAL A 526 -7.85 -19.35 -16.08
N HIS A 527 -7.05 -18.80 -16.98
CA HIS A 527 -7.36 -17.60 -17.76
C HIS A 527 -7.33 -17.84 -19.28
N GLY A 528 -6.75 -18.94 -19.75
CA GLY A 528 -6.47 -19.14 -21.18
C GLY A 528 -5.38 -18.20 -21.71
N GLU A 529 -4.51 -17.72 -20.83
CA GLU A 529 -3.46 -16.74 -21.13
C GLU A 529 -2.12 -17.18 -20.54
N GLU A 530 -1.04 -16.89 -21.26
CA GLU A 530 0.32 -16.99 -20.74
C GLU A 530 0.91 -15.61 -20.43
N ALA A 531 1.64 -15.52 -19.31
CA ALA A 531 2.29 -14.27 -18.87
C ALA A 531 3.29 -13.69 -19.88
N TYR A 532 3.95 -14.54 -20.67
CA TYR A 532 4.93 -14.13 -21.68
C TYR A 532 4.64 -14.87 -22.99
N ALA A 533 3.68 -14.36 -23.76
CA ALA A 533 3.44 -14.80 -25.14
C ALA A 533 4.39 -14.05 -26.10
N LEU A 534 5.62 -14.53 -26.21
CA LEU A 534 6.55 -14.03 -27.23
C LEU A 534 6.27 -14.77 -28.55
N TRP A 535 5.46 -14.15 -29.42
CA TRP A 535 5.22 -14.50 -30.84
C TRP A 535 4.85 -15.97 -31.14
N GLY A 536 3.57 -16.24 -31.41
CA GLY A 536 3.12 -17.42 -32.17
C GLY A 536 2.14 -18.36 -31.45
N ASP A 537 2.11 -18.39 -30.12
CA ASP A 537 1.37 -19.41 -29.36
C ASP A 537 -0.06 -18.97 -28.98
N GLY A 538 -0.79 -18.43 -29.96
CA GLY A 538 -2.24 -18.21 -29.85
C GLY A 538 -3.07 -19.47 -30.14
N GLU A 539 -2.44 -20.63 -30.29
CA GLU A 539 -3.14 -21.92 -30.40
C GLU A 539 -3.59 -22.35 -29.00
N ARG A 540 -4.92 -22.44 -28.79
CA ARG A 540 -5.49 -23.15 -27.64
C ARG A 540 -4.88 -24.55 -27.57
N TYR A 541 -4.48 -24.98 -26.37
CA TYR A 541 -4.13 -26.38 -26.13
C TYR A 541 -5.31 -27.28 -26.49
N ASP A 542 -5.22 -27.94 -27.65
CA ASP A 542 -6.21 -28.88 -28.15
C ASP A 542 -5.69 -30.31 -27.92
N PRO A 543 -6.24 -31.07 -26.94
CA PRO A 543 -5.81 -32.43 -26.66
C PRO A 543 -6.07 -33.39 -27.84
N THR A 544 -6.86 -33.00 -28.84
CA THR A 544 -7.11 -33.81 -30.04
C THR A 544 -6.05 -33.65 -31.14
N LYS A 545 -5.21 -32.62 -31.09
CA LYS A 545 -4.12 -32.39 -32.06
C LYS A 545 -2.78 -33.04 -31.67
N HIS A 546 -2.61 -33.45 -30.41
CA HIS A 546 -1.32 -33.93 -29.89
C HIS A 546 -1.36 -35.39 -29.40
N ASP A 547 -2.13 -36.24 -30.07
CA ASP A 547 -2.08 -37.70 -29.89
C ASP A 547 -0.79 -38.27 -30.54
N PRO A 548 0.10 -38.95 -29.79
CA PRO A 548 1.33 -39.52 -30.35
C PRO A 548 1.09 -40.61 -31.40
N THR A 549 -0.16 -41.05 -31.59
CA THR A 549 -0.51 -42.18 -32.45
C THR A 549 -0.91 -41.77 -33.88
N LYS A 550 -0.93 -40.47 -34.21
CA LYS A 550 -1.21 -39.97 -35.56
C LYS A 550 -0.21 -38.89 -35.99
N GLN A 551 0.93 -39.31 -36.52
CA GLN A 551 1.75 -38.44 -37.37
C GLN A 551 1.90 -39.09 -38.74
N ASP A 552 1.13 -38.55 -39.68
CA ASP A 552 1.19 -38.88 -41.10
C ASP A 552 2.53 -38.43 -41.70
N TRP A 553 3.04 -39.29 -42.57
CA TRP A 553 4.27 -39.15 -43.34
C TRP A 553 4.21 -37.98 -44.30
N HIS A 554 4.84 -36.85 -43.98
CA HIS A 554 5.37 -35.94 -44.99
C HIS A 554 6.75 -35.43 -44.63
N VAL A 555 7.73 -35.96 -45.37
CA VAL A 555 9.12 -35.53 -45.43
C VAL A 555 9.18 -34.10 -45.98
N SER A 556 9.80 -33.18 -45.24
CA SER A 556 10.42 -31.99 -45.81
C SER A 556 11.77 -31.77 -45.15
N SER A 557 12.80 -32.06 -45.94
CA SER A 557 14.20 -31.84 -45.68
C SER A 557 14.53 -30.35 -45.56
N TYR A 558 14.93 -29.91 -44.36
CA TYR A 558 15.82 -28.76 -44.19
C TYR A 558 16.87 -29.13 -43.15
N SER A 559 18.03 -29.54 -43.66
CA SER A 559 19.28 -29.67 -42.91
C SER A 559 19.82 -28.27 -42.61
N GLY A 560 19.75 -27.87 -41.35
CA GLY A 560 20.45 -26.71 -40.79
C GLY A 560 21.06 -27.12 -39.46
N GLU A 561 22.39 -27.11 -39.40
CA GLU A 561 23.22 -27.51 -38.27
C GLU A 561 22.77 -26.85 -36.96
N ILE A 562 22.40 -27.67 -35.97
CA ILE A 562 22.24 -27.21 -34.59
C ILE A 562 23.64 -27.07 -34.00
N ALA A 563 24.15 -25.84 -33.99
CA ALA A 563 25.27 -25.46 -33.15
C ALA A 563 24.92 -25.74 -31.68
N GLN A 564 25.75 -26.54 -31.02
CA GLN A 564 25.67 -26.79 -29.58
C GLN A 564 25.87 -25.47 -28.82
N SER A 565 24.90 -25.11 -27.98
CA SER A 565 25.01 -24.00 -27.03
C SER A 565 26.08 -24.29 -25.98
N PRO A 566 27.05 -23.39 -25.72
CA PRO A 566 28.12 -23.62 -24.75
C PRO A 566 27.74 -23.29 -23.28
N TYR A 567 26.47 -23.07 -22.95
CA TYR A 567 26.06 -22.78 -21.57
C TYR A 567 25.80 -24.05 -20.73
N GLY A 568 26.84 -24.86 -20.59
CA GLY A 568 26.94 -25.88 -19.55
C GLY A 568 27.46 -25.27 -18.24
N SER A 569 26.56 -24.76 -17.39
CA SER A 569 26.63 -24.84 -15.91
C SER A 569 25.61 -23.88 -15.27
N GLY A 570 24.36 -24.34 -15.18
CA GLY A 570 23.41 -23.74 -14.26
C GLY A 570 23.85 -24.00 -12.82
N ALA A 571 24.00 -22.92 -12.04
CA ALA A 571 24.40 -22.95 -10.64
C ALA A 571 23.60 -23.98 -9.83
N ARG A 572 24.30 -25.03 -9.35
CA ARG A 572 23.78 -25.97 -8.37
C ARG A 572 23.46 -25.21 -7.08
N GLY A 573 22.19 -25.17 -6.71
CA GLY A 573 21.78 -24.84 -5.35
C GLY A 573 22.34 -25.89 -4.41
N VAL A 574 23.23 -25.49 -3.52
CA VAL A 574 23.79 -26.37 -2.49
C VAL A 574 22.73 -26.58 -1.42
N THR A 575 22.08 -27.74 -1.43
CA THR A 575 21.43 -28.31 -0.26
C THR A 575 22.52 -28.82 0.67
N VAL A 576 22.69 -28.18 1.83
CA VAL A 576 23.41 -28.77 2.97
C VAL A 576 22.36 -29.31 3.93
N GLU A 577 22.43 -30.60 4.22
CA GLU A 577 21.71 -31.22 5.34
C GLU A 577 22.26 -30.66 6.65
N LEU A 578 21.35 -30.21 7.53
CA LEU A 578 21.68 -29.79 8.91
C LEU A 578 21.55 -30.96 9.87
#